data_AF-A0AAV6APY9-F1
#
_entry.id   AF-A0AAV6APY9-F1
#
_cell.length_a   1.000
_cell.length_b   1.000
_cell.length_c   1.000
_cell.angle_alpha   90.00
_cell.angle_beta   90.00
_cell.angle_gamma   90.00
#
_symmetry.space_group_name_H-M   'P 1'
#
loop_
_entity.id
_entity.type
_entity.pdbx_description
1 polymer ?
#
loop_
_entity_poly.entity_id
_entity_poly.type
_entity_poly.pdbx_seq_one_letter_code
_entity_poly.pdbx_strand_id
1 'polypeptide(L)'
;CDRFPDIDYFPSYELIASPFSKGLYYESNLRSVTEEGVATVMKLFFSEHLPLQQSDDTRVEKAAKRRRKSAADVVCEEAVLESFSR
;
A
#
# COMPACT_ATOMS: atom_id res chain seq x y z
N CYS A 1 -11.31 3.48 -24.05
CA CYS A 1 -10.88 3.16 -22.68
C CYS A 1 -10.48 1.68 -22.51
N ASP A 2 -10.52 0.87 -23.57
CA ASP A 2 -10.26 -0.58 -23.52
C ASP A 2 -8.80 -1.01 -23.77
N ARG A 3 -7.81 -0.17 -23.47
CA ARG A 3 -6.42 -0.54 -23.77
C ARG A 3 -5.88 -1.65 -22.88
N PHE A 4 -6.45 -1.79 -21.67
CA PHE A 4 -6.08 -2.83 -20.71
C PHE A 4 -7.33 -3.27 -19.93
N PRO A 5 -7.97 -4.39 -20.29
CA PRO A 5 -9.22 -4.85 -19.67
C PRO A 5 -9.05 -5.31 -18.21
N ASP A 6 -7.82 -5.58 -17.78
CA ASP A 6 -7.51 -6.14 -16.47
C ASP A 6 -6.80 -5.11 -15.55
N ILE A 7 -6.81 -3.83 -15.92
CA ILE A 7 -6.16 -2.75 -15.17
C ILE A 7 -7.19 -1.71 -14.76
N ASP A 8 -7.49 -1.67 -13.47
CA ASP A 8 -8.36 -0.69 -12.85
C ASP A 8 -7.56 0.28 -11.99
N TYR A 9 -7.85 1.58 -12.12
CA TYR A 9 -7.32 2.58 -11.20
C TYR A 9 -8.17 2.58 -9.93
N PHE A 10 -7.53 2.42 -8.77
CA PHE A 10 -8.18 2.56 -7.48
C PHE A 10 -7.70 3.86 -6.77
N PRO A 11 -8.60 4.81 -6.46
CA PRO A 11 -8.25 6.16 -6.02
C PRO A 11 -7.87 6.25 -4.53
N SER A 12 -6.94 5.39 -4.10
CA SER A 12 -6.50 5.32 -2.69
C SER A 12 -5.94 6.64 -2.15
N TYR A 13 -5.20 7.38 -2.98
CA TYR A 13 -4.61 8.67 -2.60
C TYR A 13 -5.69 9.71 -2.35
N GLU A 14 -6.67 9.83 -3.25
CA GLU A 14 -7.75 10.80 -3.18
C GLU A 14 -8.67 10.54 -1.98
N LEU A 15 -8.86 9.28 -1.60
CA LEU A 15 -9.60 8.91 -0.39
C LEU A 15 -8.92 9.42 0.89
N ILE A 16 -7.59 9.29 0.97
CA ILE A 16 -6.80 9.77 2.11
C ILE A 16 -6.69 11.31 2.11
N ALA A 17 -6.30 11.87 0.96
CA ALA A 17 -5.97 13.29 0.80
C ALA A 17 -7.19 14.19 0.56
N SER A 18 -8.42 13.65 0.62
CA SER A 18 -9.65 14.40 0.42
C SER A 18 -9.71 15.65 1.31
N PRO A 19 -9.96 16.86 0.77
CA PRO A 19 -10.11 18.06 1.58
C PRO A 19 -11.20 17.95 2.65
N PHE A 20 -12.20 17.10 2.41
CA PHE A 20 -13.30 16.84 3.33
C PHE A 20 -12.88 16.04 4.57
N SER A 21 -11.80 15.24 4.48
CA SER A 21 -11.25 14.51 5.62
C SER A 21 -10.47 15.42 6.58
N LYS A 22 -10.11 16.64 6.14
CA LYS A 22 -9.34 17.62 6.95
C LYS A 22 -8.06 17.02 7.56
N GLY A 23 -7.42 16.11 6.84
CA GLY A 23 -6.19 15.45 7.29
C GLY A 23 -6.40 14.37 8.36
N LEU A 24 -7.65 13.96 8.62
CA LEU A 24 -8.01 12.92 9.61
C LEU A 24 -7.16 11.65 9.48
N TYR A 25 -6.84 11.27 8.25
CA TYR A 25 -6.11 10.03 7.98
C TYR A 25 -4.59 10.17 8.01
N TYR A 26 -4.05 11.34 8.35
CA TYR A 26 -2.61 11.53 8.52
C TYR A 26 -2.20 11.55 9.99
N GLU A 27 -1.00 11.06 10.26
CA GLU A 27 -0.32 11.24 11.54
C GLU A 27 -0.07 12.73 11.83
N SER A 28 0.24 13.06 13.08
CA SER A 28 0.40 14.46 13.54
C SER A 28 1.40 15.30 12.73
N ASN A 29 2.42 14.64 12.14
CA ASN A 29 3.43 15.30 11.30
C ASN A 29 3.03 15.44 9.82
N LEU A 30 1.86 14.93 9.42
CA LEU A 30 1.32 14.89 8.06
C LEU A 30 2.19 14.16 7.02
N ARG A 31 3.16 13.35 7.48
CA ARG A 31 4.09 12.61 6.60
C ARG A 31 3.71 11.15 6.42
N SER A 32 2.85 10.63 7.28
CA SER A 32 2.44 9.23 7.29
C SER A 32 0.93 9.13 7.41
N VAL A 33 0.38 8.06 6.85
CA VAL A 33 -1.04 7.74 6.96
C VAL A 33 -1.26 6.92 8.22
N THR A 34 -2.32 7.22 8.96
CA THR A 34 -2.76 6.46 10.14
C THR A 34 -3.17 5.04 9.78
N GLU A 35 -3.08 4.11 10.73
CA GLU A 35 -3.59 2.75 10.54
C GLU A 35 -5.08 2.73 10.18
N GLU A 36 -5.88 3.63 10.77
CA GLU A 36 -7.30 3.79 10.48
C GLU A 36 -7.54 4.23 9.02
N GLY A 37 -6.74 5.15 8.51
CA GLY A 37 -6.79 5.56 7.11
C GLY A 37 -6.52 4.40 6.15
N VAL A 38 -5.48 3.62 6.43
CA VAL A 38 -5.16 2.41 5.65
C VAL A 38 -6.31 1.41 5.72
N ALA A 39 -6.85 1.14 6.91
CA ALA A 39 -7.96 0.20 7.08
C ALA A 39 -9.21 0.64 6.31
N THR A 40 -9.51 1.94 6.30
CA THR A 40 -10.66 2.52 5.58
C THR A 40 -10.52 2.33 4.06
N VAL A 41 -9.35 2.63 3.51
CA VAL A 41 -9.06 2.45 2.08
C VAL A 41 -9.14 0.98 1.68
N MET A 42 -8.52 0.10 2.48
CA MET A 42 -8.52 -1.34 2.19
C MET A 42 -9.92 -1.94 2.29
N LYS A 43 -10.75 -1.46 3.23
CA LYS A 43 -12.17 -1.88 3.33
C LYS A 43 -12.93 -1.57 2.04
N LEU A 44 -12.76 -0.38 1.46
CA LEU A 44 -13.39 -0.01 0.20
C LEU A 44 -12.80 -0.82 -0.98
N PHE A 45 -11.48 -1.01 -0.99
CA PHE A 45 -10.83 -1.81 -2.03
C PHE A 45 -11.44 -3.21 -2.13
N PHE A 46 -11.56 -3.91 -0.99
CA PHE A 46 -12.13 -5.26 -0.93
C PHE A 46 -13.67 -5.31 -1.05
N SER A 47 -14.39 -4.19 -0.89
CA SER A 47 -15.83 -4.16 -1.18
C SER A 47 -16.10 -4.04 -2.67
N GLU A 48 -15.29 -3.27 -3.38
CA GLU A 48 -15.43 -3.06 -4.83
C GLU A 48 -14.75 -4.15 -5.67
N HIS A 49 -13.74 -4.82 -5.11
CA HIS A 49 -13.07 -5.96 -5.74
C HIS A 49 -13.41 -7.22 -4.96
N LEU A 50 -14.06 -8.19 -5.62
CA LEU A 50 -14.29 -9.51 -5.05
C LEU A 50 -12.96 -10.04 -4.48
N PRO A 51 -12.94 -10.56 -3.25
CA PRO A 51 -11.74 -11.16 -2.70
C PRO A 51 -11.28 -12.24 -3.68
N LEU A 52 -10.01 -12.16 -4.09
CA LEU A 52 -9.37 -13.22 -4.85
C LEU A 52 -9.72 -14.53 -4.14
N GLN A 53 -10.34 -15.48 -4.85
CA GLN A 53 -10.67 -16.78 -4.29
C GLN A 53 -9.44 -17.28 -3.53
N GLN A 54 -9.63 -17.67 -2.25
CA GLN A 54 -8.54 -18.00 -1.34
C GLN A 54 -7.52 -18.89 -2.06
N SER A 55 -6.38 -18.30 -2.41
CA SER A 55 -5.27 -19.06 -2.96
C SER A 55 -4.63 -19.83 -1.81
N ASP A 56 -4.48 -21.14 -1.98
CA ASP A 56 -3.82 -22.11 -1.09
C ASP A 56 -2.97 -21.48 0.02
N ASP A 57 -3.19 -21.90 1.28
CA ASP A 57 -2.46 -21.48 2.49
C ASP A 57 -0.94 -21.43 2.31
N THR A 58 -0.39 -22.30 1.45
CA THR A 58 1.02 -22.32 1.02
C THR A 58 1.54 -20.97 0.51
N ARG A 59 0.68 -20.13 -0.09
CA ARG A 59 1.05 -18.80 -0.64
C ARG A 59 1.18 -17.75 0.45
N VAL A 60 0.36 -17.84 1.51
CA VAL A 60 0.39 -16.94 2.67
C VAL A 60 1.67 -17.16 3.48
N GLU A 61 2.05 -18.43 3.73
CA GLU A 61 3.32 -18.74 4.41
C GLU A 61 4.54 -18.28 3.62
N LYS A 62 4.54 -18.47 2.29
CA LYS A 62 5.60 -17.96 1.41
C LYS A 62 5.67 -16.43 1.43
N ALA A 63 4.52 -15.74 1.47
CA ALA A 63 4.47 -14.29 1.58
C ALA A 63 5.01 -13.79 2.92
N ALA A 64 4.65 -14.43 4.04
CA ALA A 64 5.18 -14.12 5.37
C ALA A 64 6.69 -14.32 5.46
N LYS A 65 7.21 -15.42 4.90
CA LYS A 65 8.66 -15.69 4.82
C LYS A 65 9.38 -14.65 3.96
N ARG A 66 8.80 -14.27 2.81
CA ARG A 66 9.32 -13.17 1.97
C ARG A 66 9.32 -11.84 2.71
N ARG A 67 8.27 -11.53 3.49
CA ARG A 67 8.17 -10.29 4.27
C ARG A 67 9.24 -10.21 5.37
N ARG A 68 9.53 -11.33 6.03
CA ARG A 68 10.65 -11.43 7.00
C ARG A 68 12.00 -11.25 6.31
N LYS A 69 12.18 -11.84 5.13
CA LYS A 69 13.41 -11.65 4.34
C LYS A 69 13.55 -10.20 3.84
N SER A 70 12.48 -9.58 3.36
CA SER A 70 12.50 -8.19 2.88
C SER A 70 12.73 -7.20 4.02
N ALA A 71 12.23 -7.48 5.23
CA ALA A 71 12.55 -6.68 6.42
C ALA A 71 14.06 -6.70 6.75
N ALA A 72 14.74 -7.80 6.47
CA ALA A 72 16.19 -7.92 6.61
C ALA A 72 16.97 -7.31 5.42
N ASP A 73 16.28 -6.94 4.35
CA ASP A 73 16.83 -6.42 3.08
C ASP A 73 16.32 -4.99 2.80
N VAL A 74 15.81 -4.29 3.84
CA VAL A 74 15.40 -2.89 3.73
C VAL A 74 16.67 -2.05 3.61
N VAL A 75 17.03 -1.72 2.37
CA VAL A 75 18.03 -0.71 2.06
C VAL A 75 17.31 0.63 1.99
N CYS A 76 17.74 1.60 2.80
CA CYS A 76 17.20 2.95 2.73
C CYS A 76 17.55 3.57 1.37
N GLU A 77 16.57 4.21 0.72
CA GLU A 77 16.78 4.89 -0.57
C GLU A 77 17.89 5.94 -0.49
N GLU A 78 18.10 6.54 0.69
CA GLU A 78 19.21 7.46 0.98
C GLU A 78 20.60 6.81 0.81
N ALA A 79 20.78 5.55 1.21
CA ALA A 79 22.05 4.82 1.06
C ALA A 79 22.41 4.57 -0.41
N VAL A 80 21.38 4.42 -1.27
CA VAL A 80 21.56 4.31 -2.72
C VAL A 80 21.93 5.68 -3.30
N LEU A 81 21.29 6.75 -2.84
CA LEU A 81 21.61 8.12 -3.27
C LEU A 81 23.04 8.55 -2.90
N GLU A 82 23.56 8.13 -1.74
CA GLU A 82 24.96 8.36 -1.34
C GLU A 82 25.98 7.70 -2.27
N SER A 83 25.61 6.61 -2.96
CA SER A 83 26.50 5.95 -3.92
C SER A 83 26.71 6.78 -5.19
N PHE A 84 25.75 7.65 -5.54
CA PHE A 84 25.81 8.54 -6.69
C PHE A 84 26.49 9.90 -6.38
N SER A 85 26.81 10.18 -5.11
CA SER A 85 27.45 11.45 -4.69
C SER A 85 28.98 11.41 -4.68
N ARG A 86 29.60 10.40 -5.34
CA ARG A 86 31.05 10.31 -5.54
C ARG A 86 31.46 10.69 -6.96
#